data_AF-A0A8H3YRY4-F1
#
_entry.id   AF-A0A8H3YRY4-F1
#
_cell.length_a   1.000
_cell.length_b   1.000
_cell.length_c   1.000
_cell.angle_alpha   90.00
_cell.angle_beta   90.00
_cell.angle_gamma   90.00
#
_symmetry.space_group_name_H-M   'P 1'
#
loop_
_entity.id
_entity.type
_entity.pdbx_description
1 polymer ?
#
loop_
_entity_poly.entity_id
_entity_poly.type
_entity_poly.pdbx_seq_one_letter_code
_entity_poly.pdbx_strand_id
1 'polypeptide(L)'
;MVNYSKNSSGPVRDTDARKARAEAAAVASKSTTGMLRDDDTDPSMPVFFYMPNEHPYGVFCQWQESYFTVARSSFSYLERNALPGQTQDPSQTASTPNPTTQKQKEETITFNCCEQYMMYCKALFFQDTPSAKRILSTSSPKEQKAMGRSVKGFNEYEWSFIRQKVGEEGNYAKFTQNKPMRRVLLGTRERMIFEAARRDDIWGIGMDKATAVATWKALGAQAGESWGGNILGKAIMDVRARILREIDGGRGWTGEDVVGDKVKSEREKKVRSLGKRLRDIEVLKGKRDAGGKLQPNQIEKIEKEGELRVELEELGVEAV
;
A
#
# COMPACT_ATOMS: atom_id res chain seq x y z
N MET A 1 -47.40 -50.45 9.80
CA MET A 1 -47.47 -49.05 9.33
C MET A 1 -46.82 -48.18 10.39
N VAL A 2 -45.60 -47.69 10.13
CA VAL A 2 -44.84 -46.86 11.09
C VAL A 2 -44.63 -45.49 10.44
N ASN A 3 -45.17 -44.45 11.06
CA ASN A 3 -45.08 -43.07 10.60
C ASN A 3 -43.74 -42.44 11.01
N TYR A 4 -42.98 -41.95 10.04
CA TYR A 4 -41.77 -41.16 10.24
C TYR A 4 -42.13 -39.67 10.42
N SER A 5 -41.77 -39.11 11.57
CA SER A 5 -41.76 -37.66 11.83
C SER A 5 -40.47 -37.05 11.29
N LYS A 6 -40.60 -36.03 10.43
CA LYS A 6 -39.50 -35.19 9.93
C LYS A 6 -39.18 -34.13 10.97
N ASN A 7 -37.93 -34.10 11.47
CA ASN A 7 -37.43 -32.97 12.23
C ASN A 7 -36.48 -32.16 11.35
N SER A 8 -36.92 -30.95 10.98
CA SER A 8 -36.16 -29.96 10.22
C SER A 8 -35.46 -28.99 11.17
N SER A 9 -34.14 -29.05 11.23
CA SER A 9 -33.31 -28.02 11.87
C SER A 9 -33.02 -26.88 10.87
N GLY A 10 -33.76 -25.77 11.00
CA GLY A 10 -33.51 -24.51 10.30
C GLY A 10 -32.44 -23.64 10.97
N PRO A 11 -31.97 -22.55 10.30
CA PRO A 11 -30.82 -21.78 10.72
C PRO A 11 -31.22 -20.66 11.72
N VAL A 12 -30.84 -20.82 12.98
CA VAL A 12 -31.16 -19.86 14.06
C VAL A 12 -30.03 -18.81 14.27
N ARG A 13 -28.94 -18.84 13.49
CA ARG A 13 -27.75 -17.99 13.74
C ARG A 13 -27.61 -16.71 12.90
N ASP A 14 -28.41 -16.50 11.85
CA ASP A 14 -28.25 -15.37 10.90
C ASP A 14 -29.12 -14.13 11.27
N THR A 15 -30.22 -14.32 12.00
CA THR A 15 -31.15 -13.23 12.35
C THR A 15 -30.57 -12.24 13.36
N ASP A 16 -29.81 -12.74 14.33
CA ASP A 16 -29.24 -11.91 15.40
C ASP A 16 -28.10 -11.04 14.89
N ALA A 17 -27.28 -11.56 13.98
CA ALA A 17 -26.23 -10.80 13.31
C ALA A 17 -26.80 -9.69 12.42
N ARG A 18 -27.92 -9.95 11.72
CA ARG A 18 -28.62 -8.94 10.90
C ARG A 18 -29.27 -7.86 11.76
N LYS A 19 -29.86 -8.23 12.90
CA LYS A 19 -30.46 -7.29 13.84
C LYS A 19 -29.40 -6.39 14.49
N ALA A 20 -28.28 -6.98 14.93
CA ALA A 20 -27.14 -6.23 15.48
C ALA A 20 -26.55 -5.24 14.45
N ARG A 21 -26.48 -5.61 13.16
CA ARG A 21 -26.06 -4.70 12.08
C ARG A 21 -27.02 -3.53 11.89
N ALA A 22 -28.33 -3.76 11.99
CA ALA A 22 -29.35 -2.73 11.83
C ALA A 22 -29.35 -1.73 13.00
N GLU A 23 -29.16 -2.22 14.22
CA GLU A 23 -29.10 -1.38 15.43
C GLU A 23 -27.81 -0.54 15.47
N ALA A 24 -26.66 -1.11 15.06
CA ALA A 24 -25.39 -0.39 15.00
C ALA A 24 -25.36 0.72 13.93
N ALA A 25 -26.01 0.50 12.78
CA ALA A 25 -26.09 1.48 11.69
C ALA A 25 -26.87 2.75 12.08
N ALA A 26 -27.82 2.67 13.02
CA ALA A 26 -28.59 3.82 13.50
C ALA A 26 -27.75 4.76 14.39
N VAL A 27 -26.73 4.24 15.08
CA VAL A 27 -25.88 5.00 16.02
C VAL A 27 -24.76 5.77 15.31
N ALA A 28 -24.32 5.29 14.14
CA ALA A 28 -23.17 5.79 13.39
C ALA A 28 -23.36 7.14 12.65
N SER A 29 -24.57 7.70 12.61
CA SER A 29 -24.94 8.85 11.75
C SER A 29 -24.35 10.22 12.18
N LYS A 30 -23.46 10.30 13.18
CA LYS A 30 -22.95 11.59 13.69
C LYS A 30 -21.44 11.55 13.93
N SER A 31 -20.65 12.14 13.01
CA SER A 31 -19.41 12.90 13.27
C SER A 31 -18.35 12.73 12.17
N THR A 32 -17.96 13.86 11.56
CA THR A 32 -16.79 14.00 10.68
C THR A 32 -16.06 15.27 11.11
N THR A 33 -14.77 15.21 11.49
CA THR A 33 -13.68 16.16 11.16
C THR A 33 -12.37 15.75 11.87
N GLY A 34 -11.30 15.52 11.09
CA GLY A 34 -9.96 16.11 11.25
C GLY A 34 -9.03 15.83 12.45
N MET A 35 -9.41 15.06 13.48
CA MET A 35 -8.47 14.58 14.51
C MET A 35 -8.36 13.05 14.45
N LEU A 36 -7.18 12.49 14.80
CA LEU A 36 -7.05 11.07 15.11
C LEU A 36 -8.15 10.74 16.12
N ARG A 37 -9.06 9.84 15.76
CA ARG A 37 -10.15 9.49 16.67
C ARG A 37 -9.58 8.66 17.81
N ASP A 38 -10.22 8.69 18.98
CA ASP A 38 -9.75 7.92 20.15
C ASP A 38 -9.54 6.43 19.80
N ASP A 39 -10.40 5.86 18.93
CA ASP A 39 -10.26 4.48 18.43
C ASP A 39 -9.01 4.24 17.58
N ASP A 40 -8.46 5.26 16.90
CA ASP A 40 -7.22 5.11 16.12
C ASP A 40 -5.97 5.04 17.01
N THR A 41 -6.09 5.49 18.28
CA THR A 41 -5.00 5.52 19.29
C THR A 41 -5.07 4.38 20.31
N ASP A 42 -6.23 3.73 20.45
CA ASP A 42 -6.39 2.56 21.30
C ASP A 42 -5.64 1.35 20.72
N PRO A 43 -4.61 0.81 21.40
CA PRO A 43 -3.84 -0.32 20.89
C PRO A 43 -4.65 -1.62 20.83
N SER A 44 -5.80 -1.71 21.51
CA SER A 44 -6.70 -2.87 21.49
C SER A 44 -7.68 -2.86 20.30
N MET A 45 -7.85 -1.72 19.65
CA MET A 45 -8.76 -1.57 18.52
C MET A 45 -8.08 -1.98 17.20
N PRO A 46 -8.80 -2.67 16.30
CA PRO A 46 -8.36 -2.85 14.93
C PRO A 46 -8.20 -1.53 14.20
N VAL A 47 -7.39 -1.56 13.16
CA VAL A 47 -7.30 -0.46 12.20
C VAL A 47 -8.35 -0.64 11.12
N PHE A 48 -9.26 0.33 11.02
CA PHE A 48 -10.23 0.43 9.93
C PHE A 48 -9.85 1.55 8.98
N PHE A 49 -9.83 1.26 7.67
CA PHE A 49 -9.55 2.22 6.61
C PHE A 49 -10.47 2.00 5.41
N TYR A 50 -10.69 3.03 4.61
CA TYR A 50 -11.39 2.90 3.32
C TYR A 50 -10.80 3.80 2.24
N MET A 51 -10.73 5.12 2.46
CA MET A 51 -10.30 6.09 1.44
C MET A 51 -8.84 6.56 1.62
N PRO A 52 -8.15 6.98 0.54
CA PRO A 52 -6.75 7.40 0.60
C PRO A 52 -6.51 8.66 1.44
N ASN A 53 -7.52 9.53 1.58
CA ASN A 53 -7.44 10.76 2.37
C ASN A 53 -7.66 10.56 3.89
N GLU A 54 -7.86 9.33 4.35
CA GLU A 54 -8.05 9.02 5.77
C GLU A 54 -6.69 8.92 6.48
N HIS A 55 -6.20 9.99 7.08
CA HIS A 55 -4.91 9.92 7.78
C HIS A 55 -5.03 9.24 9.16
N PRO A 56 -4.05 8.40 9.55
CA PRO A 56 -2.84 8.02 8.82
C PRO A 56 -3.02 6.77 7.93
N TYR A 57 -4.14 6.07 8.04
CA TYR A 57 -4.34 4.71 7.52
C TYR A 57 -4.77 4.63 6.04
N GLY A 58 -4.97 5.75 5.38
CA GLY A 58 -5.29 5.86 3.95
C GLY A 58 -4.18 5.28 3.07
N VAL A 59 -2.96 5.14 3.61
CA VAL A 59 -1.86 4.39 2.97
C VAL A 59 -2.20 2.92 2.70
N PHE A 60 -3.17 2.32 3.39
CA PHE A 60 -3.64 0.97 3.14
C PHE A 60 -4.63 0.88 1.98
N CYS A 61 -5.24 2.01 1.59
CA CYS A 61 -6.09 2.07 0.41
C CYS A 61 -5.26 1.80 -0.86
N GLN A 62 -5.81 0.98 -1.76
CA GLN A 62 -5.12 0.62 -3.01
C GLN A 62 -5.11 1.78 -4.02
N TRP A 63 -5.97 2.78 -3.81
CA TRP A 63 -6.05 4.00 -4.60
C TRP A 63 -5.09 5.09 -4.12
N GLN A 64 -4.42 4.89 -2.98
CA GLN A 64 -3.39 5.81 -2.53
C GLN A 64 -2.24 5.82 -3.54
N GLU A 65 -1.92 7.02 -4.06
CA GLU A 65 -0.77 7.22 -4.92
C GLU A 65 0.50 6.76 -4.20
N SER A 66 1.18 5.81 -4.83
CA SER A 66 2.37 5.14 -4.31
C SER A 66 3.12 4.52 -5.48
N TYR A 67 4.17 5.21 -5.95
CA TYR A 67 4.98 4.71 -7.04
C TYR A 67 5.88 3.58 -6.56
N PHE A 68 5.92 2.49 -7.31
CA PHE A 68 6.85 1.38 -7.11
C PHE A 68 7.14 0.68 -8.43
N THR A 69 8.31 0.07 -8.52
CA THR A 69 8.79 -0.61 -9.73
C THR A 69 9.03 -2.09 -9.44
N VAL A 70 8.62 -2.96 -10.35
CA VAL A 70 8.80 -4.41 -10.25
C VAL A 70 9.41 -4.95 -11.54
N ALA A 71 10.21 -6.00 -11.41
CA ALA A 71 10.79 -6.69 -12.54
C ALA A 71 9.72 -7.47 -13.31
N ARG A 72 9.80 -7.50 -14.64
CA ARG A 72 8.86 -8.25 -15.46
C ARG A 72 8.94 -9.76 -15.20
N SER A 73 10.13 -10.25 -14.85
CA SER A 73 10.41 -11.63 -14.43
C SER A 73 9.60 -12.05 -13.19
N SER A 74 9.21 -11.11 -12.32
CA SER A 74 8.49 -11.43 -11.09
C SER A 74 7.02 -11.81 -11.32
N PHE A 75 6.49 -11.69 -12.54
CA PHE A 75 5.12 -12.05 -12.87
C PHE A 75 4.95 -13.52 -13.30
N SER A 76 6.01 -14.33 -13.28
CA SER A 76 5.95 -15.75 -13.67
C SER A 76 4.95 -16.56 -12.86
N TYR A 77 4.64 -16.17 -11.62
CA TYR A 77 3.62 -16.81 -10.79
C TYR A 77 2.18 -16.62 -11.32
N LEU A 78 1.96 -15.70 -12.27
CA LEU A 78 0.68 -15.49 -12.95
C LEU A 78 0.52 -16.37 -14.19
N GLU A 79 1.59 -17.04 -14.63
CA GLU A 79 1.50 -18.01 -15.71
C GLU A 79 0.57 -19.15 -15.26
N ARG A 80 -0.41 -19.48 -16.10
CA ARG A 80 -1.37 -20.57 -15.84
C ARG A 80 -0.60 -21.89 -15.88
N ASN A 81 0.09 -22.24 -14.79
CA ASN A 81 0.47 -23.62 -14.54
C ASN A 81 -0.85 -24.39 -14.48
N ALA A 82 -1.07 -25.23 -15.50
CA ALA A 82 -2.35 -25.82 -15.83
C ALA A 82 -3.12 -26.26 -14.59
N LEU A 83 -4.37 -25.78 -14.45
CA LEU A 83 -5.33 -26.43 -13.56
C LEU A 83 -5.34 -27.93 -13.89
N PRO A 84 -5.34 -28.83 -12.89
CA PRO A 84 -5.43 -30.26 -13.16
C PRO A 84 -6.72 -30.54 -13.94
N GLY A 85 -6.58 -30.92 -15.22
CA GLY A 85 -7.71 -31.24 -16.11
C GLY A 85 -7.67 -30.63 -17.51
N GLN A 86 -6.72 -29.74 -17.84
CA GLN A 86 -6.47 -29.34 -19.24
C GLN A 86 -5.21 -30.00 -19.76
N THR A 87 -5.37 -31.16 -20.41
CA THR A 87 -4.31 -31.80 -21.17
C THR A 87 -3.93 -30.90 -22.35
N GLN A 88 -2.74 -30.29 -22.29
CA GLN A 88 -2.11 -29.75 -23.49
C GLN A 88 -1.52 -30.89 -24.32
N ASP A 89 -1.65 -30.74 -25.63
CA ASP A 89 -1.11 -31.60 -26.69
C ASP A 89 0.42 -31.77 -26.51
N PRO A 90 0.98 -33.00 -26.52
CA PRO A 90 2.40 -33.26 -26.30
C PRO A 90 3.35 -32.74 -27.41
N SER A 91 2.85 -32.09 -28.46
CA SER A 91 3.66 -31.72 -29.63
C SER A 91 4.50 -30.44 -29.48
N GLN A 92 4.65 -29.86 -28.29
CA GLN A 92 5.55 -28.71 -28.06
C GLN A 92 6.56 -28.96 -26.91
N THR A 93 7.53 -29.81 -27.19
CA THR A 93 8.83 -29.88 -26.49
C THR A 93 9.90 -29.89 -27.59
N ALA A 94 11.04 -29.22 -27.55
CA ALA A 94 11.71 -28.42 -26.55
C ALA A 94 12.62 -27.44 -27.33
N SER A 95 12.80 -26.22 -26.85
CA SER A 95 13.88 -25.34 -27.29
C SER A 95 14.88 -25.23 -26.15
N THR A 96 16.03 -25.89 -26.30
CA THR A 96 17.17 -25.83 -25.38
C THR A 96 17.68 -24.39 -25.29
N PRO A 97 17.90 -23.80 -24.10
CA PRO A 97 18.49 -22.47 -24.01
C PRO A 97 20.00 -22.55 -24.25
N ASN A 98 20.45 -21.83 -25.27
CA ASN A 98 21.86 -21.55 -25.53
C ASN A 98 22.42 -20.64 -24.42
N PRO A 99 23.56 -20.98 -23.76
CA PRO A 99 24.15 -20.11 -22.76
C PRO A 99 25.04 -19.07 -23.46
N THR A 100 24.44 -17.97 -23.91
CA THR A 100 25.21 -16.75 -24.22
C THR A 100 24.93 -15.74 -23.13
N THR A 101 25.85 -15.67 -22.15
CA THR A 101 25.81 -14.71 -21.04
C THR A 101 26.07 -13.30 -21.57
N GLN A 102 25.05 -12.70 -22.19
CA GLN A 102 24.90 -11.25 -22.21
C GLN A 102 24.05 -10.89 -21.00
N LYS A 103 24.54 -9.98 -20.16
CA LYS A 103 23.84 -9.45 -19.00
C LYS A 103 22.64 -8.64 -19.50
N GLN A 104 21.56 -9.33 -19.89
CA GLN A 104 20.35 -8.69 -20.40
C GLN A 104 19.82 -7.77 -19.30
N LYS A 105 19.58 -6.50 -19.64
CA LYS A 105 18.99 -5.53 -18.73
C LYS A 105 17.59 -6.03 -18.38
N GLU A 106 17.36 -6.32 -17.10
CA GLU A 106 16.06 -6.75 -16.60
C GLU A 106 15.00 -5.68 -16.92
N GLU A 107 13.95 -6.07 -17.63
CA GLU A 107 12.84 -5.18 -17.95
C GLU A 107 12.00 -4.96 -16.68
N THR A 108 11.64 -3.70 -16.40
CA THR A 108 10.88 -3.32 -15.20
C THR A 108 9.63 -2.52 -15.58
N ILE A 109 8.59 -2.63 -14.74
CA ILE A 109 7.34 -1.89 -14.89
C ILE A 109 7.12 -1.06 -13.63
N THR A 110 6.84 0.24 -13.81
CA THR A 110 6.49 1.15 -12.72
C THR A 110 4.98 1.33 -12.64
N PHE A 111 4.44 1.21 -11.44
CA PHE A 111 3.02 1.41 -11.14
C PHE A 111 2.84 2.67 -10.30
N ASN A 112 1.75 3.40 -10.50
CA ASN A 112 1.47 4.63 -9.76
C ASN A 112 0.66 4.39 -8.46
N CYS A 113 0.03 3.23 -8.32
CA CYS A 113 -0.62 2.75 -7.11
C CYS A 113 -0.83 1.23 -7.18
N CYS A 114 -1.23 0.62 -6.06
CA CYS A 114 -1.52 -0.82 -6.03
C CYS A 114 -2.72 -1.22 -6.90
N GLU A 115 -3.75 -0.37 -7.05
CA GLU A 115 -4.88 -0.67 -7.93
C GLU A 115 -4.40 -0.92 -9.37
N GLN A 116 -3.48 -0.10 -9.89
CA GLN A 116 -2.89 -0.29 -11.22
C GLN A 116 -2.19 -1.65 -11.33
N TYR A 117 -1.36 -2.00 -10.33
CA TYR A 117 -0.65 -3.27 -10.27
C TYR A 117 -1.62 -4.45 -10.27
N MET A 118 -2.64 -4.41 -9.41
CA MET A 118 -3.60 -5.49 -9.26
C MET A 118 -4.40 -5.71 -10.55
N MET A 119 -4.86 -4.63 -11.19
CA MET A 119 -5.62 -4.73 -12.43
C MET A 119 -4.74 -5.16 -13.62
N TYR A 120 -3.48 -4.73 -13.66
CA TYR A 120 -2.50 -5.22 -14.63
C TYR A 120 -2.25 -6.72 -14.47
N CYS A 121 -2.00 -7.20 -13.24
CA CYS A 121 -1.83 -8.62 -12.94
C CYS A 121 -3.07 -9.43 -13.32
N LYS A 122 -4.26 -8.90 -13.05
CA LYS A 122 -5.52 -9.52 -13.47
C LYS A 122 -5.60 -9.67 -14.98
N ALA A 123 -5.28 -8.62 -15.74
CA ALA A 123 -5.27 -8.66 -17.19
C ALA A 123 -4.22 -9.65 -17.73
N LEU A 124 -3.03 -9.72 -17.12
CA LEU A 124 -2.01 -10.71 -17.48
C LEU A 124 -2.48 -12.15 -17.23
N PHE A 125 -3.08 -12.42 -16.06
CA PHE A 125 -3.55 -13.76 -15.67
C PHE A 125 -4.62 -14.30 -16.65
N PHE A 126 -5.49 -13.43 -17.15
CA PHE A 126 -6.49 -13.77 -18.17
C PHE A 126 -6.03 -13.53 -19.61
N GLN A 127 -4.73 -13.29 -19.82
CA GLN A 127 -4.10 -13.11 -21.14
C GLN A 127 -4.69 -11.95 -21.97
N ASP A 128 -5.36 -10.98 -21.32
CA ASP A 128 -5.92 -9.78 -21.95
C ASP A 128 -4.86 -8.67 -22.08
N THR A 129 -3.88 -8.92 -22.94
CA THR A 129 -2.78 -7.98 -23.21
C THR A 129 -3.27 -6.57 -23.62
N PRO A 130 -4.33 -6.39 -24.44
CA PRO A 130 -4.88 -5.06 -24.72
C PRO A 130 -5.35 -4.31 -23.47
N SER A 131 -6.03 -4.98 -22.53
CA SER A 131 -6.43 -4.35 -21.27
C SER A 131 -5.22 -4.05 -20.39
N ALA A 132 -4.23 -4.96 -20.32
CA ALA A 132 -2.99 -4.72 -19.57
C ALA A 132 -2.27 -3.45 -20.04
N LYS A 133 -2.14 -3.23 -21.35
CA LYS A 133 -1.56 -2.01 -21.93
C LYS A 133 -2.36 -0.74 -21.56
N ARG A 134 -3.69 -0.79 -21.66
CA ARG A 134 -4.55 0.36 -21.33
C ARG A 134 -4.49 0.72 -19.83
N ILE A 135 -4.44 -0.29 -18.96
CA ILE A 135 -4.29 -0.09 -17.51
C ILE A 135 -2.97 0.61 -17.18
N LEU A 136 -1.87 0.24 -17.84
CA LEU A 136 -0.58 0.92 -17.67
C LEU A 136 -0.57 2.35 -18.21
N SER A 137 -1.39 2.67 -19.20
CA SER A 137 -1.42 4.03 -19.81
C SER A 137 -2.19 5.09 -19.01
N THR A 138 -2.95 4.70 -17.97
CA THR A 138 -3.71 5.65 -17.13
C THR A 138 -3.11 5.74 -15.73
N SER A 139 -3.11 6.94 -15.15
CA SER A 139 -2.77 7.18 -13.75
C SER A 139 -4.01 7.23 -12.83
N SER A 140 -5.23 7.10 -13.35
CA SER A 140 -6.47 7.22 -12.57
C SER A 140 -6.87 5.86 -11.95
N PRO A 141 -6.84 5.70 -10.61
CA PRO A 141 -7.24 4.44 -9.96
C PRO A 141 -8.68 4.03 -10.29
N LYS A 142 -9.56 5.02 -10.48
CA LYS A 142 -10.95 4.79 -10.87
C LYS A 142 -11.05 4.15 -12.26
N GLU A 143 -10.26 4.63 -13.23
CA GLU A 143 -10.22 4.06 -14.58
C GLU A 143 -9.55 2.69 -14.61
N GLN A 144 -8.47 2.52 -13.84
CA GLN A 144 -7.79 1.22 -13.68
C GLN A 144 -8.78 0.17 -13.16
N LYS A 145 -9.52 0.49 -12.09
CA LYS A 145 -10.57 -0.38 -11.53
C LYS A 145 -11.67 -0.68 -12.54
N ALA A 146 -12.11 0.32 -13.29
CA ALA A 146 -13.14 0.15 -14.32
C ALA A 146 -12.67 -0.82 -15.42
N MET A 147 -11.44 -0.65 -15.92
CA MET A 147 -10.85 -1.57 -16.90
C MET A 147 -10.66 -2.98 -16.34
N GLY A 148 -10.26 -3.09 -15.07
CA GLY A 148 -10.14 -4.35 -14.35
C GLY A 148 -11.44 -5.15 -14.22
N ARG A 149 -12.60 -4.47 -14.19
CA ARG A 149 -13.92 -5.10 -14.24
C ARG A 149 -14.29 -5.62 -15.62
N SER A 150 -13.64 -5.12 -16.66
CA SER A 150 -13.90 -5.47 -18.07
C SER A 150 -12.77 -6.28 -18.70
N VAL A 151 -11.90 -6.89 -17.90
CA VAL A 151 -10.88 -7.84 -18.37
C VAL A 151 -11.56 -9.00 -19.10
N LYS A 152 -11.14 -9.25 -20.33
CA LYS A 152 -11.66 -10.35 -21.16
C LYS A 152 -11.26 -11.69 -20.55
N GLY A 153 -12.17 -12.67 -20.64
CA GLY A 153 -11.93 -14.01 -20.12
C GLY A 153 -11.92 -14.12 -18.60
N PHE A 154 -12.29 -13.05 -17.88
CA PHE A 154 -12.34 -13.05 -16.42
C PHE A 154 -13.23 -14.18 -15.87
N ASN A 155 -12.65 -14.98 -14.99
CA ASN A 155 -13.33 -16.02 -14.24
C ASN A 155 -13.05 -15.82 -12.74
N GLU A 156 -14.12 -15.59 -11.95
CA GLU A 156 -14.00 -15.32 -10.52
C GLU A 156 -13.42 -16.50 -9.73
N TYR A 157 -13.77 -17.74 -10.11
CA TYR A 157 -13.25 -18.94 -9.45
C TYR A 157 -11.73 -19.06 -9.66
N GLU A 158 -11.25 -18.95 -10.90
CA GLU A 158 -9.81 -18.95 -11.19
C GLU A 158 -9.08 -17.80 -10.49
N TRP A 159 -9.67 -16.60 -10.53
CA TRP A 159 -9.08 -15.42 -9.88
C TRP A 159 -9.00 -15.56 -8.36
N SER A 160 -9.96 -16.25 -7.73
CA SER A 160 -10.02 -16.41 -6.28
C SER A 160 -8.79 -17.10 -5.70
N PHE A 161 -8.13 -17.99 -6.47
CA PHE A 161 -6.93 -18.70 -6.05
C PHE A 161 -5.68 -17.81 -5.96
N ILE A 162 -5.61 -16.75 -6.76
CA ILE A 162 -4.39 -15.95 -6.90
C ILE A 162 -4.53 -14.49 -6.46
N ARG A 163 -5.76 -13.98 -6.37
CA ARG A 163 -6.01 -12.56 -6.07
C ARG A 163 -5.34 -12.08 -4.78
N GLN A 164 -5.35 -12.90 -3.72
CA GLN A 164 -4.73 -12.52 -2.46
C GLN A 164 -3.22 -12.34 -2.64
N LYS A 165 -2.56 -13.31 -3.30
CA LYS A 165 -1.13 -13.24 -3.63
C LYS A 165 -0.79 -12.01 -4.48
N VAL A 166 -1.64 -11.65 -5.43
CA VAL A 166 -1.49 -10.40 -6.20
C VAL A 166 -1.57 -9.18 -5.29
N GLY A 167 -2.54 -9.14 -4.37
CA GLY A 167 -2.64 -8.08 -3.37
C GLY A 167 -1.40 -8.00 -2.48
N GLU A 168 -0.88 -9.14 -2.04
CA GLU A 168 0.34 -9.23 -1.23
C GLU A 168 1.56 -8.69 -1.97
N GLU A 169 1.86 -9.16 -3.20
CA GLU A 169 3.06 -8.72 -3.93
C GLU A 169 3.01 -7.22 -4.29
N GLY A 170 1.83 -6.71 -4.67
CA GLY A 170 1.65 -5.28 -4.93
C GLY A 170 1.88 -4.43 -3.68
N ASN A 171 1.27 -4.81 -2.55
CA ASN A 171 1.47 -4.10 -1.28
C ASN A 171 2.90 -4.27 -0.74
N TYR A 172 3.54 -5.43 -0.93
CA TYR A 172 4.94 -5.63 -0.56
C TYR A 172 5.85 -4.67 -1.34
N ALA A 173 5.73 -4.60 -2.67
CA ALA A 173 6.51 -3.66 -3.48
C ALA A 173 6.24 -2.20 -3.07
N LYS A 174 4.97 -1.84 -2.85
CA LYS A 174 4.58 -0.52 -2.34
C LYS A 174 5.26 -0.19 -1.01
N PHE A 175 5.09 -1.02 0.02
CA PHE A 175 5.59 -0.70 1.36
C PHE A 175 7.12 -0.82 1.46
N THR A 176 7.77 -1.71 0.72
CA THR A 176 9.25 -1.80 0.73
C THR A 176 9.92 -0.61 0.05
N GLN A 177 9.32 -0.06 -1.01
CA GLN A 177 9.86 1.08 -1.76
C GLN A 177 9.42 2.44 -1.18
N ASN A 178 8.28 2.49 -0.49
CA ASN A 178 7.75 3.72 0.13
C ASN A 178 7.94 3.69 1.66
N LYS A 179 9.14 4.07 2.11
CA LYS A 179 9.53 4.04 3.55
C LYS A 179 8.53 4.73 4.51
N PRO A 180 7.94 5.91 4.21
CA PRO A 180 6.94 6.51 5.10
C PRO A 180 5.69 5.64 5.28
N MET A 181 5.21 5.01 4.20
CA MET A 181 4.06 4.10 4.26
C MET A 181 4.41 2.82 5.01
N ARG A 182 5.64 2.30 4.83
CA ARG A 182 6.15 1.17 5.63
C ARG A 182 6.07 1.43 7.12
N ARG A 183 6.45 2.64 7.55
CA ARG A 183 6.39 3.01 8.98
C ARG A 183 4.97 2.99 9.52
N VAL A 184 3.99 3.46 8.74
CA VAL A 184 2.58 3.34 9.12
C VAL A 184 2.17 1.88 9.25
N LEU A 185 2.55 1.04 8.28
CA LEU A 185 2.29 -0.40 8.35
C LEU A 185 2.89 -1.06 9.59
N LEU A 186 4.18 -0.89 9.84
CA LEU A 186 4.85 -1.49 11.00
C LEU A 186 4.33 -0.91 12.33
N GLY A 187 3.96 0.38 12.34
CA GLY A 187 3.32 1.04 13.48
C GLY A 187 1.93 0.50 13.84
N THR A 188 1.30 -0.30 12.98
CA THR A 188 0.08 -1.04 13.37
C THR A 188 0.35 -2.17 14.35
N ARG A 189 1.61 -2.61 14.50
CA ARG A 189 2.03 -3.71 15.38
C ARG A 189 1.22 -4.98 15.08
N GLU A 190 0.61 -5.59 16.08
CA GLU A 190 -0.19 -6.82 15.94
C GLU A 190 -1.67 -6.55 15.66
N ARG A 191 -2.09 -5.27 15.56
CA ARG A 191 -3.50 -4.92 15.34
C ARG A 191 -4.03 -5.52 14.05
N MET A 192 -5.28 -5.97 14.08
CA MET A 192 -6.02 -6.39 12.89
C MET A 192 -6.23 -5.20 11.95
N ILE A 193 -6.17 -5.43 10.65
CA ILE A 193 -6.38 -4.41 9.63
C ILE A 193 -7.60 -4.80 8.80
N PHE A 194 -8.57 -3.89 8.69
CA PHE A 194 -9.84 -4.11 7.98
C PHE A 194 -10.11 -3.00 6.96
N GLU A 195 -10.39 -3.39 5.72
CA GLU A 195 -10.88 -2.45 4.70
C GLU A 195 -12.41 -2.29 4.85
N ALA A 196 -12.83 -1.15 5.40
CA ALA A 196 -14.23 -0.78 5.69
C ALA A 196 -14.99 -0.27 4.45
N ALA A 197 -14.94 -1.04 3.37
CA ALA A 197 -15.64 -0.77 2.13
C ALA A 197 -17.09 -1.29 2.18
N ARG A 198 -18.06 -0.38 2.30
CA ARG A 198 -19.49 -0.71 2.45
C ARG A 198 -20.08 -1.59 1.34
N ARG A 199 -19.53 -1.56 0.13
CA ARG A 199 -20.05 -2.29 -1.03
C ARG A 199 -19.11 -3.37 -1.55
N ASP A 200 -18.11 -3.74 -0.75
CA ASP A 200 -17.13 -4.76 -1.11
C ASP A 200 -16.96 -5.72 0.07
N ASP A 201 -17.56 -6.90 -0.07
CA ASP A 201 -17.51 -8.00 0.89
C ASP A 201 -16.48 -9.07 0.50
N ILE A 202 -15.68 -8.83 -0.55
CA ILE A 202 -14.61 -9.72 -1.00
C ILE A 202 -13.27 -9.18 -0.51
N TRP A 203 -12.90 -7.99 -0.98
CA TRP A 203 -11.66 -7.32 -0.59
C TRP A 203 -11.80 -6.65 0.77
N GLY A 204 -12.97 -6.09 1.05
CA GLY A 204 -13.34 -5.46 2.31
C GLY A 204 -14.28 -6.29 3.20
N ILE A 205 -14.76 -5.63 4.25
CA ILE A 205 -15.65 -6.21 5.27
C ILE A 205 -17.15 -6.05 4.96
N GLY A 206 -17.51 -5.39 3.85
CA GLY A 206 -18.92 -5.20 3.45
C GLY A 206 -19.71 -4.19 4.31
N MET A 207 -19.04 -3.33 5.08
CA MET A 207 -19.66 -2.27 5.89
C MET A 207 -18.74 -1.06 6.04
N ASP A 208 -19.29 0.09 6.42
CA ASP A 208 -18.50 1.30 6.69
C ASP A 208 -17.77 1.25 8.03
N LYS A 209 -16.77 2.15 8.17
CA LYS A 209 -15.90 2.24 9.36
C LYS A 209 -16.69 2.45 10.65
N ALA A 210 -17.74 3.26 10.62
CA ALA A 210 -18.49 3.57 11.83
C ALA A 210 -19.28 2.36 12.34
N THR A 211 -19.93 1.62 11.43
CA THR A 211 -20.60 0.36 11.74
C THR A 211 -19.63 -0.71 12.24
N ALA A 212 -18.45 -0.81 11.61
CA ALA A 212 -17.41 -1.77 12.01
C ALA A 212 -16.86 -1.47 13.42
N VAL A 213 -16.59 -0.20 13.73
CA VAL A 213 -16.14 0.22 15.07
C VAL A 213 -17.20 -0.08 16.13
N ALA A 214 -18.47 0.25 15.86
CA ALA A 214 -19.56 -0.01 16.81
C ALA A 214 -19.74 -1.51 17.09
N THR A 215 -19.74 -2.34 16.04
CA THR A 215 -19.88 -3.79 16.18
C THR A 215 -18.68 -4.43 16.86
N TRP A 216 -17.45 -3.97 16.57
CA TRP A 216 -16.25 -4.41 17.29
C TRP A 216 -16.29 -4.05 18.78
N LYS A 217 -16.69 -2.82 19.13
CA LYS A 217 -16.82 -2.41 20.55
C LYS A 217 -17.84 -3.25 21.30
N ALA A 218 -18.91 -3.70 20.63
CA ALA A 218 -19.96 -4.50 21.25
C ALA A 218 -19.60 -5.99 21.39
N LEU A 219 -18.93 -6.56 20.39
CA LEU A 219 -18.75 -8.01 20.27
C LEU A 219 -17.29 -8.48 20.25
N GLY A 220 -16.32 -7.56 20.24
CA GLY A 220 -14.90 -7.88 20.14
C GLY A 220 -14.54 -8.64 18.86
N ALA A 221 -13.60 -9.58 18.98
CA ALA A 221 -13.11 -10.39 17.85
C ALA A 221 -14.20 -11.20 17.16
N GLN A 222 -15.25 -11.61 17.89
CA GLN A 222 -16.39 -12.35 17.36
C GLN A 222 -17.16 -11.55 16.30
N ALA A 223 -17.10 -10.21 16.33
CA ALA A 223 -17.69 -9.37 15.27
C ALA A 223 -17.12 -9.72 13.90
N GLY A 224 -15.78 -9.86 13.84
CA GLY A 224 -15.02 -10.03 12.61
C GLY A 224 -15.30 -11.35 11.88
N GLU A 225 -15.72 -12.39 12.60
CA GLU A 225 -16.09 -13.68 12.01
C GLU A 225 -17.31 -13.60 11.08
N SER A 226 -18.17 -12.60 11.29
CA SER A 226 -19.39 -12.41 10.50
C SER A 226 -19.21 -11.49 9.29
N TRP A 227 -18.07 -10.81 9.18
CA TRP A 227 -17.84 -9.77 8.18
C TRP A 227 -17.48 -10.35 6.81
N GLY A 228 -17.38 -9.47 5.80
CA GLY A 228 -16.86 -9.83 4.48
C GLY A 228 -15.43 -10.39 4.50
N GLY A 229 -14.95 -10.84 3.35
CA GLY A 229 -13.71 -11.61 3.20
C GLY A 229 -12.46 -10.92 3.72
N ASN A 230 -12.41 -9.58 3.70
CA ASN A 230 -11.26 -8.76 4.11
C ASN A 230 -9.94 -9.24 3.51
N ILE A 231 -9.94 -9.64 2.23
CA ILE A 231 -8.75 -10.15 1.55
C ILE A 231 -7.65 -9.09 1.55
N LEU A 232 -8.00 -7.81 1.42
CA LEU A 232 -7.01 -6.75 1.41
C LEU A 232 -6.33 -6.60 2.78
N GLY A 233 -7.11 -6.58 3.86
CA GLY A 233 -6.58 -6.50 5.22
C GLY A 233 -5.64 -7.66 5.54
N LYS A 234 -6.03 -8.89 5.17
CA LYS A 234 -5.19 -10.10 5.30
C LYS A 234 -3.87 -9.97 4.54
N ALA A 235 -3.93 -9.61 3.25
CA ALA A 235 -2.74 -9.41 2.44
C ALA A 235 -1.79 -8.36 3.03
N ILE A 236 -2.30 -7.25 3.54
CA ILE A 236 -1.49 -6.20 4.17
C ILE A 236 -0.82 -6.70 5.46
N MET A 237 -1.52 -7.50 6.28
CA MET A 237 -0.96 -8.11 7.49
C MET A 237 0.11 -9.17 7.16
N ASP A 238 -0.08 -9.95 6.10
CA ASP A 238 0.92 -10.91 5.63
C ASP A 238 2.19 -10.18 5.12
N VAL A 239 2.01 -9.06 4.41
CA VAL A 239 3.12 -8.17 4.02
C VAL A 239 3.83 -7.59 5.24
N ARG A 240 3.10 -7.15 6.27
CA ARG A 240 3.69 -6.68 7.53
C ARG A 240 4.56 -7.77 8.16
N ALA A 241 4.03 -8.99 8.27
CA ALA A 241 4.75 -10.12 8.82
C ALA A 241 5.99 -10.49 7.98
N ARG A 242 5.89 -10.45 6.64
CA ARG A 242 7.02 -10.67 5.73
C ARG A 242 8.13 -9.65 5.94
N ILE A 243 7.79 -8.35 5.98
CA ILE A 243 8.76 -7.27 6.19
C ILE A 243 9.43 -7.41 7.57
N LEU A 244 8.68 -7.73 8.62
CA LEU A 244 9.24 -7.95 9.96
C LEU A 244 10.23 -9.12 9.97
N ARG A 245 9.90 -10.27 9.37
CA ARG A 245 10.84 -11.40 9.25
C ARG A 245 12.14 -11.03 8.53
N GLU A 246 12.03 -10.26 7.45
CA GLU A 246 13.20 -9.79 6.68
C GLU A 246 14.06 -8.81 7.49
N ILE A 247 13.46 -8.02 8.40
CA ILE A 247 14.16 -7.14 9.34
C ILE A 247 14.79 -7.95 10.48
N ASP A 248 14.02 -8.82 11.14
CA ASP A 248 14.44 -9.62 12.29
C ASP A 248 15.54 -10.63 11.93
N GLY A 249 15.58 -11.09 10.68
CA GLY A 249 16.69 -11.85 10.09
C GLY A 249 17.99 -11.05 9.89
N GLY A 250 18.07 -9.79 10.34
CA GLY A 250 19.23 -8.90 10.20
C GLY A 250 19.41 -7.79 11.26
N ARG A 251 18.41 -7.49 12.11
CA ARG A 251 18.43 -6.78 13.42
C ARG A 251 16.98 -6.42 13.77
N GLY A 252 16.52 -6.78 14.97
CA GLY A 252 15.12 -6.57 15.38
C GLY A 252 14.64 -5.11 15.26
N TRP A 253 13.39 -4.93 14.83
CA TRP A 253 12.76 -3.60 14.73
C TRP A 253 12.41 -3.06 16.13
N THR A 254 13.13 -2.05 16.64
CA THR A 254 12.89 -1.51 18.00
C THR A 254 11.97 -0.28 18.03
N GLY A 255 11.48 0.19 16.87
CA GLY A 255 10.72 1.45 16.78
C GLY A 255 11.55 2.72 17.04
N GLU A 256 12.75 2.62 17.63
CA GLU A 256 13.72 3.72 17.79
C GLU A 256 14.29 4.18 16.44
N ASP A 257 14.31 3.30 15.44
CA ASP A 257 14.64 3.61 14.05
C ASP A 257 13.75 4.74 13.47
N VAL A 258 12.54 4.94 14.01
CA VAL A 258 11.63 6.03 13.60
C VAL A 258 12.13 7.39 14.07
N VAL A 259 12.71 7.46 15.28
CA VAL A 259 13.32 8.68 15.82
C VAL A 259 14.63 8.95 15.07
N GLY A 260 15.46 7.93 14.86
CA GLY A 260 16.68 8.01 14.06
C GLY A 260 16.42 8.47 12.62
N ASP A 261 15.41 7.91 11.94
CA ASP A 261 15.01 8.32 10.58
C ASP A 261 14.44 9.74 10.53
N LYS A 262 13.67 10.17 11.55
CA LYS A 262 13.14 11.54 11.61
C LYS A 262 14.26 12.56 11.83
N VAL A 263 15.17 12.28 12.76
CA VAL A 263 16.36 13.12 13.00
C VAL A 263 17.24 13.16 11.75
N LYS A 264 17.46 12.01 11.09
CA LYS A 264 18.21 11.93 9.83
C LYS A 264 17.54 12.69 8.70
N SER A 265 16.21 12.57 8.55
CA SER A 265 15.41 13.30 7.57
C SER A 265 15.45 14.82 7.79
N GLU A 266 15.30 15.29 9.03
CA GLU A 266 15.38 16.73 9.34
C GLU A 266 16.81 17.27 9.14
N ARG A 267 17.84 16.50 9.53
CA ARG A 267 19.24 16.81 9.22
C ARG A 267 19.46 16.92 7.70
N GLU A 268 19.00 15.96 6.90
CA GLU A 268 19.14 15.97 5.44
C GLU A 268 18.40 17.15 4.78
N LYS A 269 17.19 17.50 5.26
CA LYS A 269 16.46 18.70 4.80
C LYS A 269 17.25 19.98 5.12
N LYS A 270 17.81 20.06 6.34
CA LYS A 270 18.61 21.20 6.79
C LYS A 270 19.87 21.36 5.93
N VAL A 271 20.62 20.27 5.71
CA VAL A 271 21.79 20.24 4.82
C VAL A 271 21.43 20.68 3.39
N ARG A 272 20.33 20.18 2.81
CA ARG A 272 19.86 20.60 1.48
C ARG A 272 19.52 22.09 1.41
N SER A 273 18.86 22.61 2.44
CA SER A 273 18.49 24.03 2.54
C SER A 273 19.72 24.93 2.63
N LEU A 274 20.67 24.59 3.51
CA LEU A 274 21.93 25.33 3.68
C LEU A 274 22.78 25.31 2.41
N GLY A 275 22.94 24.13 1.79
CA GLY A 275 23.67 24.02 0.52
C GLY A 275 23.05 24.82 -0.63
N LYS A 276 21.72 24.99 -0.65
CA LYS A 276 21.07 25.89 -1.63
C LYS A 276 21.44 27.34 -1.37
N ARG A 277 21.38 27.79 -0.11
CA ARG A 277 21.73 29.17 0.28
C ARG A 277 23.19 29.51 -0.06
N LEU A 278 24.12 28.58 0.16
CA LEU A 278 25.53 28.76 -0.19
C LEU A 278 25.74 28.91 -1.71
N ARG A 279 25.08 28.08 -2.54
CA ARG A 279 25.11 28.26 -4.01
C ARG A 279 24.54 29.60 -4.46
N ASP A 280 23.45 30.05 -3.84
CA ASP A 280 22.88 31.36 -4.14
C ASP A 280 23.89 32.49 -3.80
N ILE A 281 24.65 32.34 -2.72
CA ILE A 281 25.72 33.28 -2.33
C ILE A 281 26.87 33.29 -3.34
N GLU A 282 27.31 32.13 -3.83
CA GLU A 282 28.35 32.02 -4.87
C GLU A 282 27.96 32.78 -6.15
N VAL A 283 26.69 32.66 -6.57
CA VAL A 283 26.17 33.41 -7.71
C VAL A 283 26.21 34.93 -7.45
N LEU A 284 25.85 35.37 -6.25
CA LEU A 284 25.87 36.79 -5.88
C LEU A 284 27.31 37.34 -5.81
N LYS A 285 28.26 36.56 -5.29
CA LYS A 285 29.69 36.90 -5.31
C LYS A 285 30.20 37.04 -6.74
N GLY A 286 29.91 36.07 -7.62
CA GLY A 286 30.28 36.16 -9.04
C GLY A 286 29.71 37.41 -9.73
N LYS A 287 28.45 37.76 -9.43
CA LYS A 287 27.84 39.01 -9.93
C LYS A 287 28.54 40.27 -9.42
N ARG A 288 28.92 40.29 -8.14
CA ARG A 288 29.67 41.41 -7.54
C ARG A 288 31.05 41.56 -8.17
N ASP A 289 31.75 40.44 -8.33
CA ASP A 289 33.12 40.41 -8.87
C ASP A 289 33.14 40.78 -10.37
N ALA A 290 32.04 40.52 -11.10
CA ALA A 290 31.79 41.03 -12.44
C ALA A 290 31.35 42.51 -12.50
N GLY A 291 31.41 43.25 -11.39
CA GLY A 291 31.04 44.67 -11.31
C GLY A 291 29.54 44.98 -11.26
N GLY A 292 28.70 43.96 -11.05
CA GLY A 292 27.25 44.12 -10.95
C GLY A 292 26.82 44.75 -9.61
N LYS A 293 25.90 45.72 -9.65
CA LYS A 293 25.29 46.27 -8.43
C LYS A 293 24.44 45.22 -7.71
N LEU A 294 24.68 45.06 -6.41
CA LEU A 294 23.90 44.23 -5.50
C LEU A 294 22.94 45.09 -4.68
N GLN A 295 21.75 44.56 -4.42
CA GLN A 295 20.80 45.16 -3.49
C GLN A 295 21.22 44.92 -2.03
N PRO A 296 20.83 45.77 -1.07
CA PRO A 296 21.22 45.61 0.34
C PRO A 296 20.88 44.23 0.92
N ASN A 297 19.73 43.66 0.58
CA ASN A 297 19.32 42.32 0.98
C ASN A 297 20.14 41.18 0.35
N GLN A 298 20.85 41.45 -0.76
CA GLN A 298 21.78 40.50 -1.38
C GLN A 298 23.15 40.55 -0.71
N ILE A 299 23.58 41.74 -0.25
CA ILE A 299 24.81 41.92 0.52
C ILE A 299 24.68 41.21 1.88
N GLU A 300 23.56 41.41 2.58
CA GLU A 300 23.27 40.72 3.86
C GLU A 300 23.31 39.18 3.74
N LYS A 301 22.88 38.64 2.59
CA LYS A 301 22.98 37.19 2.33
C LYS A 301 24.42 36.72 2.20
N ILE A 302 25.29 37.50 1.58
CA ILE A 302 26.72 37.19 1.44
C ILE A 302 27.40 37.24 2.82
N GLU A 303 27.04 38.22 3.66
CA GLU A 303 27.61 38.37 5.01
C GLU A 303 27.30 37.16 5.91
N LYS A 304 26.14 36.52 5.71
CA LYS A 304 25.74 35.29 6.44
C LYS A 304 26.43 34.01 5.98
N GLU A 305 27.30 34.04 4.97
CA GLU A 305 27.95 32.84 4.46
C GLU A 305 28.76 32.09 5.52
N GLY A 306 29.52 32.82 6.34
CA GLY A 306 30.34 32.23 7.40
C GLY A 306 29.50 31.43 8.40
N GLU A 307 28.39 32.00 8.86
CA GLU A 307 27.44 31.35 9.76
C GLU A 307 26.87 30.06 9.14
N LEU A 308 26.55 30.08 7.84
CA LEU A 308 25.99 28.92 7.15
C LEU A 308 26.99 27.79 6.95
N ARG A 309 28.28 28.12 6.77
CA ARG A 309 29.35 27.11 6.68
C ARG A 309 29.59 26.44 8.02
N VAL A 310 29.61 27.21 9.12
CA VAL A 310 29.69 26.67 10.49
C VAL A 310 28.49 25.76 10.79
N GLU A 311 27.28 26.17 10.44
CA GLU A 311 26.08 25.35 10.65
C GLU A 311 26.11 24.05 9.81
N LEU A 312 26.79 24.04 8.65
CA LEU A 312 26.98 22.84 7.84
C LEU A 312 28.02 21.88 8.46
N GLU A 313 29.09 22.44 9.03
CA GLU A 313 30.16 21.73 9.72
C GLU A 313 29.68 21.10 11.03
N GLU A 314 28.87 21.80 11.82
CA GLU A 314 28.18 21.26 13.01
C GLU A 314 27.25 20.08 12.65
N LEU A 315 26.72 20.09 11.42
CA LEU A 315 25.96 18.98 10.88
C LEU A 315 26.84 17.86 10.31
N GLY A 316 28.17 17.94 10.37
CA GLY A 316 29.11 16.91 9.94
C GLY A 316 29.23 16.77 8.42
N VAL A 317 29.08 17.87 7.69
CA VAL A 317 29.31 17.94 6.25
C VAL A 317 30.46 18.90 6.02
N GLU A 318 31.60 18.40 5.53
CA GLU A 318 32.72 19.26 5.15
C GLU A 318 32.27 20.21 4.03
N ALA A 319 32.42 21.51 4.27
CA ALA A 319 32.12 22.53 3.28
C ALA A 319 33.22 22.51 2.21
N VAL A 320 32.86 22.12 0.99
CA VAL A 320 33.71 22.31 -0.21
C VAL A 320 33.76 23.80 -0.57
#